data_AF-A0A2K8XP98-F1
#
_entry.id   AF-A0A2K8XP98-F1
#
_cell.length_a   1.000
_cell.length_b   1.000
_cell.length_c   1.000
_cell.angle_alpha   90.00
_cell.angle_beta   90.00
_cell.angle_gamma   90.00
#
_symmetry.space_group_name_H-M   'P 1'
#
loop_
_entity.id
_entity.type
_entity.pdbx_description
1 polymer ?
#
loop_
_entity_poly.entity_id
_entity_poly.type
_entity_poly.pdbx_seq_one_letter_code
_entity_poly.pdbx_strand_id
1 'polypeptide(L)'
;MRNSYRLILTNIFFLAIGLTLYYFTKNIEILGAIIATGISLSIGLRNSQAENDRIFKELFQEFNSKYQSKFNKELQKIVNTEISTEQEELIIDYLNFCAEEYLWYTKGRIPIKVWESWKNGMIYYLNSASINRIIQNEFKKKNSYYGLFEILEKELKITK
;
A
#
# COMPACT_ATOMS: atom_id res chain seq x y z
N MET A 1 17.62 -8.76 7.06
CA MET A 1 18.95 -8.40 7.60
C MET A 1 19.11 -6.92 7.95
N ARG A 2 18.71 -5.94 7.11
CA ARG A 2 18.93 -4.50 7.38
C ARG A 2 18.30 -3.96 8.69
N ASN A 3 17.16 -4.50 9.12
CA ASN A 3 16.48 -4.01 10.33
C ASN A 3 17.03 -4.59 11.64
N SER A 4 17.62 -5.79 11.61
CA SER A 4 18.20 -6.42 12.81
C SER A 4 19.40 -5.63 13.33
N TYR A 5 20.25 -5.12 12.43
CA TYR A 5 21.40 -4.30 12.82
C TYR A 5 21.00 -2.99 13.51
N ARG A 6 19.92 -2.34 13.04
CA ARG A 6 19.41 -1.10 13.65
C ARG A 6 18.98 -1.32 15.10
N LEU A 7 18.29 -2.43 15.39
CA LEU A 7 17.87 -2.77 16.75
C LEU A 7 19.07 -3.08 17.66
N ILE A 8 20.08 -3.79 17.14
CA ILE A 8 21.32 -4.08 17.87
C ILE A 8 22.04 -2.76 18.22
N LEU A 9 22.20 -1.87 17.25
CA LEU A 9 22.81 -0.56 17.47
C LEU A 9 22.07 0.27 18.52
N THR A 10 20.73 0.30 18.47
CA THR A 10 19.92 1.00 19.47
C THR A 10 20.22 0.47 20.88
N ASN A 11 20.23 -0.85 21.08
CA ASN A 11 20.51 -1.42 22.42
C ASN A 11 21.95 -1.17 22.87
N ILE A 12 22.94 -1.24 21.97
CA ILE A 12 24.34 -0.91 22.29
C ILE A 12 24.47 0.56 22.71
N PHE A 13 23.77 1.46 22.01
CA PHE A 13 23.74 2.88 22.35
C PHE A 13 23.16 3.13 23.74
N PHE A 14 22.00 2.53 24.07
CA PHE A 14 21.42 2.63 25.40
C PHE A 14 22.31 1.99 26.48
N LEU A 15 22.98 0.88 26.18
CA LEU A 15 23.94 0.27 27.10
C LEU A 15 25.13 1.19 27.37
N ALA A 16 25.72 1.81 26.35
CA ALA A 16 26.83 2.74 26.49
C ALA A 16 26.44 3.98 27.32
N ILE A 17 25.26 4.54 27.07
CA ILE A 17 24.70 5.63 27.89
C ILE A 17 24.50 5.18 29.33
N GLY A 18 23.92 3.99 29.51
CA GLY A 18 23.67 3.41 30.83
C GLY A 18 24.96 3.27 31.63
N LEU A 19 26.01 2.70 31.02
CA LEU A 19 27.32 2.52 31.66
C LEU A 19 28.01 3.86 31.96
N THR A 20 27.87 4.84 31.07
CA THR A 20 28.41 6.19 31.27
C THR A 20 27.73 6.86 32.46
N LEU A 21 26.40 6.85 32.50
CA LEU A 21 25.64 7.44 33.61
C LEU A 21 25.86 6.68 34.92
N TYR A 22 25.98 5.35 34.88
CA TYR A 22 26.39 4.56 36.04
C TYR A 22 27.78 4.95 36.55
N TYR A 23 28.73 5.22 35.65
CA TYR A 23 30.08 5.63 36.04
C TYR A 23 30.07 6.91 36.89
N PHE A 24 29.26 7.90 36.51
CA PHE A 24 29.12 9.19 37.22
C PHE A 24 28.23 9.11 38.47
N THR A 25 27.13 8.37 38.41
CA THR A 25 26.11 8.37 39.48
C THR A 25 26.30 7.25 40.50
N LYS A 26 26.98 6.16 40.12
CA LYS A 26 27.07 4.88 40.85
C LYS A 26 25.71 4.27 41.22
N ASN A 27 24.62 4.73 40.60
CA ASN A 27 23.28 4.23 40.85
C ASN A 27 22.90 3.12 39.85
N ILE A 28 22.69 1.90 40.35
CA ILE A 28 22.32 0.74 39.54
C ILE A 28 20.90 0.83 38.97
N GLU A 29 19.99 1.54 39.65
CA GLU A 29 18.62 1.74 39.19
C GLU A 29 18.58 2.56 37.90
N ILE A 30 19.46 3.57 37.79
CA ILE A 30 19.61 4.37 36.57
C ILE A 30 20.10 3.49 35.41
N LEU A 31 21.08 2.61 35.64
CA LEU A 31 21.54 1.67 34.63
C LEU A 31 20.40 0.76 34.17
N GLY A 32 19.66 0.17 35.11
CA GLY A 32 18.53 -0.70 34.84
C GLY A 32 17.44 0.00 34.01
N ALA A 33 17.07 1.23 34.39
CA ALA A 33 16.04 2.02 33.71
C ALA A 33 16.42 2.35 32.26
N ILE A 34 17.70 2.68 32.00
CA ILE A 34 18.18 3.01 30.65
C ILE A 34 18.17 1.77 29.76
N ILE A 35 18.63 0.63 30.26
CA ILE A 35 18.60 -0.64 29.53
C ILE A 35 17.14 -1.03 29.22
N ALA A 36 16.26 -0.96 30.22
CA ALA A 36 14.84 -1.26 30.05
C ALA A 36 14.19 -0.36 28.98
N THR A 37 14.56 0.92 28.93
CA THR A 37 14.11 1.86 27.91
C THR A 37 14.57 1.45 26.51
N GLY A 38 15.85 1.10 26.34
CA GLY A 38 16.38 0.63 25.06
C GLY A 38 15.70 -0.64 24.54
N ILE A 39 15.43 -1.60 25.43
CA ILE A 39 14.68 -2.82 25.13
C ILE A 39 13.25 -2.47 24.71
N SER A 40 12.56 -1.63 25.49
CA SER A 40 11.17 -1.24 25.25
C SER A 40 10.99 -0.55 23.90
N LEU A 41 11.91 0.38 23.57
CA LEU A 41 11.93 1.05 22.27
C LEU A 41 12.17 0.05 21.12
N SER A 42 13.08 -0.91 21.32
CA SER A 42 13.36 -1.95 20.32
C SER A 42 12.17 -2.85 20.05
N ILE A 43 11.44 -3.25 21.10
CA ILE A 43 10.20 -4.02 21.00
C ILE A 43 9.13 -3.20 20.27
N GLY A 44 8.95 -1.92 20.63
CA GLY A 44 7.99 -1.03 19.97
C GLY A 44 8.24 -0.87 18.47
N LEU A 45 9.50 -0.66 18.06
CA LEU A 45 9.89 -0.58 16.65
C LEU A 45 9.64 -1.89 15.91
N ARG A 46 9.97 -3.03 16.53
CA ARG A 46 9.74 -4.36 15.94
C ARG A 46 8.24 -4.63 15.76
N ASN A 47 7.43 -4.29 16.76
CA ASN A 47 5.98 -4.47 16.72
C ASN A 47 5.34 -3.57 15.66
N SER A 48 5.76 -2.31 15.58
CA SER A 48 5.30 -1.39 14.53
C SER A 48 5.61 -1.91 13.13
N GLN A 49 6.82 -2.46 12.93
CA GLN A 49 7.15 -3.09 11.66
C GLN A 49 6.29 -4.33 11.37
N ALA A 50 6.15 -5.23 12.33
CA ALA A 50 5.35 -6.44 12.18
C ALA A 50 3.89 -6.11 11.85
N GLU A 51 3.35 -5.06 12.45
CA GLU A 51 2.01 -4.56 12.16
C GLU A 51 1.88 -3.99 10.75
N ASN A 52 2.87 -3.23 10.28
CA ASN A 52 2.90 -2.75 8.90
C ASN A 52 2.95 -3.92 7.89
N ASP A 53 3.75 -4.96 8.18
CA ASP A 53 3.84 -6.16 7.35
C ASP A 53 2.51 -6.95 7.37
N ARG A 54 1.82 -7.00 8.52
CA ARG A 54 0.49 -7.61 8.67
C ARG A 54 -0.56 -6.87 7.85
N ILE A 55 -0.65 -5.55 7.98
CA ILE A 55 -1.58 -4.70 7.22
C ILE A 55 -1.33 -4.86 5.72
N PHE A 56 -0.06 -4.84 5.28
CA PHE A 56 0.26 -5.09 3.88
C PHE A 56 -0.23 -6.47 3.42
N LYS A 57 0.04 -7.52 4.19
CA LYS A 57 -0.42 -8.88 3.86
C LYS A 57 -1.95 -8.94 3.73
N GLU A 58 -2.68 -8.32 4.65
CA GLU A 58 -4.15 -8.28 4.65
C GLU A 58 -4.68 -7.58 3.41
N LEU A 59 -4.21 -6.35 3.13
CA LEU A 59 -4.58 -5.60 1.94
C LEU A 59 -4.24 -6.37 0.66
N PHE A 60 -3.04 -6.95 0.59
CA PHE A 60 -2.60 -7.73 -0.56
C PHE A 60 -3.51 -8.95 -0.79
N GLN A 61 -3.88 -9.67 0.26
CA GLN A 61 -4.77 -10.83 0.14
C GLN A 61 -6.20 -10.41 -0.22
N GLU A 62 -6.72 -9.37 0.40
CA GLU A 62 -8.08 -8.86 0.17
C GLU A 62 -8.25 -8.38 -1.27
N PHE A 63 -7.34 -7.52 -1.75
CA PHE A 63 -7.40 -6.99 -3.10
C PHE A 63 -7.24 -8.08 -4.16
N ASN A 64 -6.23 -8.95 -4.03
CA ASN A 64 -6.07 -10.04 -5.00
C ASN A 64 -7.25 -11.02 -4.99
N SER A 65 -7.84 -11.31 -3.83
CA SER A 65 -9.00 -12.20 -3.74
C SER A 65 -10.25 -11.57 -4.36
N LYS A 66 -10.52 -10.29 -4.07
CA LYS A 66 -11.62 -9.52 -4.67
C LYS A 66 -11.44 -9.40 -6.18
N TYR A 67 -10.23 -9.11 -6.65
CA TYR A 67 -9.90 -9.09 -8.08
C TYR A 67 -10.17 -10.44 -8.74
N GLN A 68 -9.65 -11.52 -8.17
CA GLN A 68 -9.78 -12.86 -8.74
C GLN A 68 -11.24 -13.34 -8.80
N SER A 69 -12.01 -13.07 -7.74
CA SER A 69 -13.39 -13.55 -7.61
C SER A 69 -14.39 -12.72 -8.42
N LYS A 70 -14.23 -11.38 -8.47
CA LYS A 70 -15.22 -10.48 -9.07
C LYS A 70 -14.82 -9.97 -10.46
N PHE A 71 -13.55 -9.66 -10.68
CA PHE A 71 -13.15 -8.85 -11.84
C PHE A 71 -12.40 -9.65 -12.91
N ASN A 72 -11.47 -10.53 -12.55
CA ASN A 72 -10.53 -11.13 -13.50
C ASN A 72 -11.22 -11.78 -14.72
N LYS A 73 -12.18 -12.67 -14.49
CA LYS A 73 -12.89 -13.38 -15.57
C LYS A 73 -13.79 -12.44 -16.37
N GLU A 74 -14.50 -11.54 -15.69
CA GLU A 74 -15.48 -10.68 -16.34
C GLU A 74 -14.83 -9.58 -17.18
N LEU A 75 -13.73 -8.98 -16.68
CA LEU A 75 -12.92 -8.04 -17.46
C LEU A 75 -12.33 -8.69 -18.71
N GLN A 76 -11.87 -9.93 -18.63
CA GLN A 76 -11.35 -10.66 -19.80
C GLN A 76 -12.41 -10.88 -20.89
N LYS A 77 -13.68 -11.07 -20.51
CA LYS A 77 -14.77 -11.18 -21.48
C LYS A 77 -15.01 -9.83 -22.18
N ILE A 78 -15.04 -8.75 -21.41
CA ILE A 78 -15.36 -7.40 -21.90
C ILE A 78 -14.34 -6.88 -22.91
N VAL A 79 -13.05 -7.19 -22.73
CA VAL A 79 -11.98 -6.72 -23.64
C VAL A 79 -12.20 -7.17 -25.09
N ASN A 80 -12.95 -8.25 -25.33
CA ASN A 80 -13.15 -8.84 -26.65
C ASN A 80 -14.58 -8.71 -27.22
N THR A 81 -15.49 -8.00 -26.53
CA THR A 81 -16.90 -7.91 -26.94
C THR A 81 -17.44 -6.48 -26.87
N GLU A 82 -18.57 -6.24 -27.55
CA GLU A 82 -19.37 -5.03 -27.34
C GLU A 82 -19.98 -5.03 -25.92
N ILE A 83 -20.06 -3.84 -25.31
CA ILE A 83 -20.43 -3.66 -23.90
C ILE A 83 -21.95 -3.56 -23.72
N SER A 84 -22.51 -4.39 -22.83
CA SER A 84 -23.87 -4.26 -22.29
C SER A 84 -23.92 -3.32 -21.07
N THR A 85 -25.12 -2.85 -20.68
CA THR A 85 -25.30 -1.97 -19.51
C THR A 85 -24.81 -2.59 -18.19
N GLU A 86 -24.98 -3.89 -17.99
CA GLU A 86 -24.46 -4.61 -16.81
C GLU A 86 -22.92 -4.61 -16.76
N GLN A 87 -22.27 -4.60 -17.92
CA GLN A 87 -20.82 -4.52 -18.02
C GLN A 87 -20.31 -3.13 -17.68
N GLU A 88 -21.10 -2.07 -17.87
CA GLU A 88 -20.75 -0.70 -17.47
C GLU A 88 -20.66 -0.56 -15.94
N GLU A 89 -21.64 -1.08 -15.20
CA GLU A 89 -21.61 -1.08 -13.73
C GLU A 89 -20.39 -1.84 -13.19
N LEU A 90 -20.04 -2.97 -13.80
CA LEU A 90 -18.84 -3.73 -13.42
C LEU A 90 -17.55 -2.91 -13.63
N ILE A 91 -17.45 -2.13 -14.70
CA ILE A 91 -16.30 -1.25 -14.94
C ILE A 91 -16.22 -0.15 -13.89
N ILE A 92 -17.35 0.45 -13.51
CA ILE A 92 -17.39 1.45 -12.44
C ILE A 92 -16.97 0.83 -11.10
N ASP A 93 -17.45 -0.37 -10.80
CA ASP A 93 -17.03 -1.13 -9.62
C ASP A 93 -15.53 -1.44 -9.63
N TYR A 94 -14.99 -1.81 -10.80
CA TYR A 94 -13.57 -2.05 -10.98
C TYR A 94 -12.76 -0.77 -10.76
N LEU A 95 -13.23 0.38 -11.24
CA LEU A 95 -12.59 1.68 -11.00
C LEU A 95 -12.58 2.05 -9.52
N ASN A 96 -13.70 1.86 -8.82
CA ASN A 96 -13.77 2.07 -7.38
C ASN A 96 -12.76 1.20 -6.64
N PHE A 97 -12.66 -0.08 -7.04
CA PHE A 97 -11.66 -1.00 -6.52
C PHE A 97 -10.21 -0.52 -6.77
N CYS A 98 -9.89 -0.10 -8.00
CA CYS A 98 -8.56 0.44 -8.33
C CYS A 98 -8.23 1.70 -7.51
N ALA A 99 -9.24 2.50 -7.22
CA ALA A 99 -9.10 3.71 -6.42
C ALA A 99 -8.87 3.40 -4.94
N GLU A 100 -9.51 2.36 -4.40
CA GLU A 100 -9.22 1.83 -3.07
C GLU A 100 -7.75 1.38 -2.98
N GLU A 101 -7.25 0.63 -3.96
CA GLU A 101 -5.84 0.22 -4.04
C GLU A 101 -4.89 1.42 -4.05
N TYR A 102 -5.20 2.45 -4.84
CA TYR A 102 -4.42 3.69 -4.90
C TYR A 102 -4.43 4.46 -3.57
N LEU A 103 -5.58 4.53 -2.89
CA LEU A 103 -5.67 5.15 -1.57
C LEU A 103 -4.71 4.49 -0.56
N TRP A 104 -4.61 3.17 -0.56
CA TRP A 104 -3.69 2.47 0.34
C TRP A 104 -2.22 2.61 -0.08
N TYR A 105 -1.96 2.73 -1.37
CA TYR A 105 -0.64 3.08 -1.88
C TYR A 105 -0.20 4.48 -1.43
N THR A 106 -1.06 5.50 -1.54
CA THR A 106 -0.73 6.87 -1.07
C THR A 106 -0.51 6.94 0.44
N LYS A 107 -1.13 6.04 1.22
CA LYS A 107 -0.87 5.86 2.66
C LYS A 107 0.44 5.11 2.97
N GLY A 108 1.22 4.72 1.97
CA GLY A 108 2.48 4.00 2.13
C GLY A 108 2.33 2.55 2.61
N ARG A 109 1.13 1.96 2.46
CA ARG A 109 0.85 0.58 2.89
C ARG A 109 1.14 -0.46 1.82
N ILE A 110 1.18 -0.03 0.56
CA ILE A 110 1.49 -0.89 -0.58
C ILE A 110 2.92 -0.60 -1.06
N PRO A 111 3.82 -1.59 -1.12
CA PRO A 111 5.16 -1.41 -1.67
C PRO A 111 5.11 -0.94 -3.13
N ILE A 112 6.02 -0.04 -3.50
CA ILE A 112 6.06 0.56 -4.85
C ILE A 112 5.99 -0.46 -5.99
N LYS A 113 6.75 -1.57 -5.88
CA LYS A 113 6.76 -2.62 -6.92
C LYS A 113 5.42 -3.34 -7.09
N VAL A 114 4.68 -3.49 -5.98
CA VAL A 114 3.34 -4.10 -6.00
C VAL A 114 2.38 -3.14 -6.67
N TRP A 115 2.40 -1.87 -6.26
CA TRP A 115 1.60 -0.82 -6.87
C TRP A 115 1.86 -0.69 -8.37
N GLU A 116 3.11 -0.67 -8.81
CA GLU A 116 3.46 -0.61 -10.24
C GLU A 116 2.87 -1.78 -11.02
N SER A 117 2.90 -2.98 -10.45
CA SER A 117 2.30 -4.17 -11.06
C SER A 117 0.78 -4.06 -11.20
N TRP A 118 0.10 -3.59 -10.14
CA TRP A 118 -1.35 -3.37 -10.18
C TRP A 118 -1.74 -2.28 -11.16
N LYS A 119 -1.04 -1.14 -11.14
CA LYS A 119 -1.23 -0.02 -12.07
C LYS A 119 -1.12 -0.49 -13.53
N ASN A 120 -0.12 -1.32 -13.85
CA ASN A 120 0.03 -1.87 -15.20
C ASN A 120 -1.16 -2.74 -15.62
N GLY A 121 -1.72 -3.52 -14.68
CA GLY A 121 -2.97 -4.26 -14.90
C GLY A 121 -4.16 -3.35 -15.18
N MET A 122 -4.29 -2.25 -14.41
CA MET A 122 -5.33 -1.23 -14.66
C MET A 122 -5.19 -0.66 -16.07
N ILE A 123 -4.00 -0.22 -16.45
CA ILE A 123 -3.73 0.39 -17.75
C ILE A 123 -4.10 -0.56 -18.90
N TYR A 124 -3.83 -1.87 -18.74
CA TYR A 124 -4.20 -2.88 -19.74
C TYR A 124 -5.71 -2.89 -20.00
N TYR A 125 -6.54 -3.00 -18.96
CA TYR A 125 -8.00 -3.06 -19.12
C TYR A 125 -8.59 -1.71 -19.53
N LEU A 126 -8.16 -0.62 -18.88
CA LEU A 126 -8.72 0.71 -19.09
C LEU A 126 -8.40 1.31 -20.48
N ASN A 127 -7.35 0.83 -21.14
CA ASN A 127 -7.04 1.20 -22.52
C ASN A 127 -7.78 0.38 -23.58
N SER A 128 -8.58 -0.63 -23.21
CA SER A 128 -9.41 -1.33 -24.18
C SER A 128 -10.47 -0.38 -24.73
N ALA A 129 -10.73 -0.44 -26.06
CA ALA A 129 -11.62 0.51 -26.74
C ALA A 129 -13.04 0.50 -26.13
N SER A 130 -13.54 -0.69 -25.81
CA SER A 130 -14.81 -0.94 -25.15
C SER A 130 -14.90 -0.20 -23.81
N ILE A 131 -13.89 -0.34 -22.94
CA ILE A 131 -13.90 0.23 -21.59
C ILE A 131 -13.62 1.74 -21.63
N ASN A 132 -12.72 2.21 -22.49
CA ASN A 132 -12.28 3.60 -22.55
C ASN A 132 -13.45 4.59 -22.65
N ARG A 133 -14.50 4.26 -23.43
CA ARG A 133 -15.69 5.12 -23.57
C ARG A 133 -16.39 5.38 -22.23
N ILE A 134 -16.49 4.37 -21.36
CA ILE A 134 -17.08 4.52 -20.01
C ILE A 134 -16.17 5.40 -19.16
N ILE A 135 -14.86 5.15 -19.23
CA ILE A 135 -13.84 5.88 -18.47
C ILE A 135 -13.88 7.37 -18.78
N GLN A 136 -14.06 7.76 -20.05
CA GLN A 136 -14.23 9.18 -20.43
C GLN A 136 -15.36 9.88 -19.68
N ASN A 137 -16.46 9.17 -19.41
CA ASN A 137 -17.59 9.73 -18.68
C ASN A 137 -17.28 9.84 -17.18
N GLU A 138 -16.61 8.84 -16.61
CA GLU A 138 -16.19 8.87 -15.20
C GLU A 138 -15.12 9.93 -14.93
N PHE A 139 -14.20 10.19 -15.86
CA PHE A 139 -13.18 11.25 -15.74
C PHE A 139 -13.76 12.65 -15.54
N LYS A 140 -14.99 12.89 -16.03
CA LYS A 140 -15.67 14.18 -15.89
C LYS A 140 -16.20 14.42 -14.47
N LYS A 141 -16.34 13.36 -13.66
CA LYS A 141 -16.80 13.44 -12.27
C LYS A 141 -15.62 13.87 -11.38
N LYS A 142 -15.51 15.18 -11.14
CA LYS A 142 -14.44 15.77 -10.31
C LYS A 142 -14.50 15.22 -8.87
N ASN A 143 -13.32 15.03 -8.26
CA ASN A 143 -13.11 14.56 -6.88
C ASN A 143 -13.57 13.12 -6.56
N SER A 144 -13.78 12.27 -7.55
CA SER A 144 -13.98 10.84 -7.36
C SER A 144 -12.65 10.07 -7.42
N TYR A 145 -12.64 8.83 -6.90
CA TYR A 145 -11.52 7.88 -7.06
C TYR A 145 -10.19 8.27 -6.41
N TYR A 146 -10.21 9.07 -5.34
CA TYR A 146 -9.03 9.40 -4.51
C TYR A 146 -7.80 9.93 -5.28
N GLY A 147 -8.02 10.54 -6.44
CA GLY A 147 -6.94 11.04 -7.30
C GLY A 147 -6.28 10.00 -8.21
N LEU A 148 -6.86 8.80 -8.33
CA LEU A 148 -6.40 7.75 -9.25
C LEU A 148 -6.30 8.28 -10.69
N PHE A 149 -7.25 9.10 -11.12
CA PHE A 149 -7.25 9.60 -12.49
C PHE A 149 -6.11 10.56 -12.80
N GLU A 150 -5.63 11.36 -11.84
CA GLU A 150 -4.49 12.26 -12.09
C GLU A 150 -3.19 11.52 -12.41
N ILE A 151 -3.02 10.31 -11.87
CA ILE A 151 -1.84 9.49 -12.15
C ILE A 151 -2.01 8.63 -13.41
N LEU A 152 -3.25 8.25 -13.74
CA LEU A 152 -3.54 7.42 -14.92
C LEU A 152 -3.70 8.25 -16.20
N GLU A 153 -4.09 9.53 -16.10
CA GLU A 153 -4.35 10.40 -17.26
C GLU A 153 -3.19 10.42 -18.27
N LYS A 154 -1.95 10.35 -17.79
CA LYS A 154 -0.75 10.38 -18.64
C LYS A 154 -0.51 9.06 -19.39
N GLU A 155 -1.06 7.96 -18.90
CA GLU A 155 -0.82 6.61 -19.41
C GLU A 155 -2.03 6.02 -20.16
N LEU A 156 -3.21 6.62 -19.96
CA LEU A 156 -4.41 6.26 -20.69
C LEU A 156 -4.45 6.97 -22.05
N LYS A 157 -4.76 6.23 -23.10
CA LYS A 157 -5.02 6.75 -24.44
C LYS A 157 -6.42 7.35 -24.49
N ILE A 158 -6.62 8.40 -23.72
CA ILE A 158 -7.85 9.17 -23.69
C ILE A 158 -7.80 10.10 -24.91
N THR A 159 -8.51 9.73 -25.97
CA THR A 159 -8.68 10.62 -27.12
C THR A 159 -9.49 11.83 -26.65
N LYS A 160 -8.85 13.01 -26.67
CA LYS A 160 -9.54 14.29 -26.43
C LYS A 160 -10.59 14.57 -27.50
#